data_AF-A0A0D4C0Z7-F1
#
_entry.id   AF-A0A0D4C0Z7-F1
#
_cell.length_a   1.000
_cell.length_b   1.000
_cell.length_c   1.000
_cell.angle_alpha   90.00
_cell.angle_beta   90.00
_cell.angle_gamma   90.00
#
_symmetry.space_group_name_H-M   'P 1'
#
loop_
_entity.id
_entity.type
_entity.pdbx_description
1 polymer ?
#
loop_
_entity_poly.entity_id
_entity_poly.type
_entity_poly.pdbx_seq_one_letter_code
_entity_poly.pdbx_strand_id
1 'polypeptide(L)'
;MGISGPAEQRRRDRESRGLSIAQQARLLAESEGWDGLTVRRLATEIGYSQPVIYSHFPGGKTELMTVIAQQGFVELAEQLEAASHVTAAEAAPVEKPRRVSPDGQDVPVSLETLRAASQAYLGFAASNPATYDAMFTLPIDSVFGEEKTPEPQRRAFNEVARLTADESAAELLWSTLHGLATLERAGRLRENAAAQRLDVLVSKFG
;
A
#
# COMPACT_ATOMS: atom_id res chain seq x y z
N MET A 1 -19.26 29.07 10.64
CA MET A 1 -18.13 28.62 9.78
C MET A 1 -16.97 29.57 10.00
N GLY A 2 -15.99 29.17 10.80
CA GLY A 2 -14.83 30.02 11.15
C GLY A 2 -13.82 30.05 10.01
N ILE A 3 -13.45 31.26 9.57
CA ILE A 3 -12.41 31.48 8.56
C ILE A 3 -11.07 31.09 9.18
N SER A 4 -10.38 30.07 8.64
CA SER A 4 -9.06 29.66 9.11
C SER A 4 -8.07 30.85 9.06
N GLY A 5 -7.33 31.08 10.14
CA GLY A 5 -6.42 32.22 10.25
C GLY A 5 -5.19 32.14 9.31
N PRO A 6 -4.46 33.26 9.11
CA PRO A 6 -3.32 33.33 8.17
C PRO A 6 -2.19 32.32 8.41
N ALA A 7 -1.99 31.89 9.66
CA ALA A 7 -0.99 30.87 10.01
C ALA A 7 -1.39 29.47 9.54
N GLU A 8 -2.68 29.15 9.66
CA GLU A 8 -3.25 27.87 9.21
C GLU A 8 -3.23 27.76 7.69
N GLN A 9 -3.51 28.87 7.00
CA GLN A 9 -3.38 28.90 5.54
C GLN A 9 -1.95 28.63 5.08
N ARG A 10 -0.95 29.30 5.66
CA ARG A 10 0.47 29.08 5.32
C ARG A 10 0.92 27.64 5.61
N ARG A 11 0.43 27.03 6.69
CA ARG A 11 0.71 25.63 7.02
C ARG A 11 0.17 24.70 5.94
N ARG A 12 -1.10 24.88 5.55
CA ARG A 12 -1.75 24.10 4.47
C ARG A 12 -1.06 24.28 3.12
N ASP A 13 -0.65 25.50 2.79
CA ASP A 13 0.09 25.77 1.55
C ASP A 13 1.46 25.07 1.56
N ARG A 14 2.16 25.06 2.70
CA ARG A 14 3.44 24.36 2.87
C ARG A 14 3.28 22.84 2.76
N GLU A 15 2.24 22.27 3.37
CA GLU A 15 1.91 20.85 3.30
C GLU A 15 1.54 20.43 1.88
N SER A 16 0.66 21.18 1.22
CA SER A 16 0.25 20.94 -0.17
C SER A 16 1.45 20.96 -1.12
N ARG A 17 2.38 21.90 -0.91
CA ARG A 17 3.62 21.97 -1.70
C ARG A 17 4.54 20.79 -1.40
N GLY A 18 4.68 20.38 -0.14
CA GLY A 18 5.42 19.18 0.23
C GLY A 18 4.90 17.93 -0.48
N LEU A 19 3.58 17.72 -0.44
CA LEU A 19 2.93 16.59 -1.10
C LEU A 19 3.15 16.61 -2.62
N SER A 20 3.07 17.78 -3.25
CA SER A 20 3.35 17.93 -4.69
C SER A 20 4.81 17.57 -5.03
N ILE A 21 5.79 18.00 -4.23
CA ILE A 21 7.20 17.64 -4.42
C ILE A 21 7.39 16.12 -4.28
N ALA A 22 6.78 15.48 -3.27
CA ALA A 22 6.85 14.04 -3.07
C ALA A 22 6.23 13.26 -4.24
N GLN A 23 5.11 13.73 -4.78
CA GLN A 23 4.48 13.14 -5.96
C GLN A 23 5.40 13.19 -7.20
N GLN A 24 6.07 14.32 -7.44
CA GLN A 24 7.02 14.43 -8.55
C GLN A 24 8.25 13.54 -8.33
N ALA A 25 8.72 13.40 -7.09
CA ALA A 25 9.78 12.47 -6.73
C ALA A 25 9.38 11.01 -6.99
N ARG A 26 8.13 10.64 -6.68
CA ARG A 26 7.57 9.32 -7.01
C ARG A 26 7.56 9.08 -8.51
N LEU A 27 7.03 10.02 -9.31
CA LEU A 27 7.00 9.88 -10.77
C LEU A 27 8.40 9.67 -11.37
N LEU A 28 9.38 10.43 -10.88
CA LEU A 28 10.78 10.28 -11.29
C LEU A 28 11.38 8.93 -10.86
N ALA A 29 11.07 8.45 -9.66
CA ALA A 29 11.53 7.15 -9.19
C ALA A 29 10.88 5.98 -9.94
N GLU A 30 9.60 6.07 -10.31
CA GLU A 30 8.93 5.04 -11.11
C GLU A 30 9.45 4.99 -12.56
N SER A 31 9.90 6.12 -13.11
CA SER A 31 10.39 6.19 -14.49
C SER A 31 11.89 5.91 -14.64
N GLU A 32 12.72 6.43 -13.73
CA GLU A 32 14.18 6.36 -13.80
C GLU A 32 14.80 5.47 -12.71
N GLY A 33 13.97 4.88 -11.84
CA GLY A 33 14.42 4.13 -10.66
C GLY A 33 14.90 5.04 -9.53
N TRP A 34 15.13 4.44 -8.36
CA TRP A 34 15.61 5.19 -7.19
C TRP A 34 16.97 5.85 -7.44
N ASP A 35 17.85 5.24 -8.22
CA ASP A 35 19.16 5.82 -8.53
C ASP A 35 19.06 7.07 -9.41
N GLY A 36 18.03 7.18 -10.24
CA GLY A 36 17.72 8.40 -11.01
C GLY A 36 17.19 9.55 -10.14
N LEU A 37 16.58 9.24 -8.99
CA LEU A 37 16.10 10.25 -8.05
C LEU A 37 17.26 10.85 -7.23
N THR A 38 17.64 12.08 -7.57
CA THR A 38 18.49 12.94 -6.74
C THR A 38 17.77 14.26 -6.43
N VAL A 39 18.10 14.91 -5.30
CA VAL A 39 17.52 16.24 -4.95
C VAL A 39 17.77 17.26 -6.06
N ARG A 40 18.94 17.22 -6.69
CA ARG A 40 19.29 18.08 -7.83
C ARG A 40 18.42 17.80 -9.06
N ARG A 41 18.24 16.53 -9.44
CA ARG A 41 17.41 16.13 -10.58
C ARG A 41 15.96 16.54 -10.35
N LEU A 42 15.41 16.22 -9.17
CA LEU A 42 14.06 16.61 -8.77
C LEU A 42 13.85 18.12 -8.81
N ALA A 43 14.77 18.90 -8.21
CA ALA A 43 14.71 20.35 -8.21
C ALA A 43 14.68 20.92 -9.66
N THR A 44 15.52 20.37 -10.53
CA THR A 44 15.56 20.74 -11.95
C THR A 44 14.25 20.41 -12.66
N GLU A 45 13.73 19.20 -12.44
CA GLU A 45 12.50 18.70 -13.07
C GLU A 45 11.28 19.57 -12.72
N ILE A 46 11.16 19.99 -11.46
CA ILE A 46 9.99 20.74 -10.97
C ILE A 46 10.21 22.26 -10.95
N GLY A 47 11.35 22.74 -11.48
CA GLY A 47 11.68 24.17 -11.57
C GLY A 47 11.94 24.84 -10.21
N TYR A 48 12.33 24.08 -9.19
CA TYR A 48 12.68 24.60 -7.86
C TYR A 48 14.20 24.63 -7.65
N SER A 49 14.65 25.40 -6.66
CA SER A 49 16.03 25.32 -6.20
C SER A 49 16.19 24.18 -5.19
N GLN A 50 17.40 23.61 -5.09
CA GLN A 50 17.68 22.58 -4.09
C GLN A 50 17.39 23.05 -2.65
N PRO A 51 17.72 24.31 -2.25
CA PRO A 51 17.33 24.81 -0.93
C PRO A 51 15.82 24.78 -0.67
N VAL A 52 14.98 25.00 -1.69
CA VAL A 52 13.52 24.86 -1.54
C VAL A 52 13.16 23.41 -1.24
N ILE A 53 13.73 22.43 -1.95
CA ILE A 53 13.49 21.01 -1.65
C ILE A 53 13.91 20.68 -0.21
N TYR A 54 15.12 21.07 0.21
CA TYR A 54 15.61 20.82 1.56
C TYR A 54 14.81 21.54 2.65
N SER A 55 14.18 22.67 2.33
CA SER A 55 13.29 23.35 3.28
C SER A 55 12.00 22.57 3.55
N HIS A 56 11.57 21.71 2.62
CA HIS A 56 10.44 20.80 2.78
C HIS A 56 10.87 19.42 3.28
N PHE A 57 12.02 18.93 2.81
CA PHE A 57 12.58 17.61 3.10
C PHE A 57 14.04 17.74 3.57
N PRO A 58 14.29 18.12 4.83
CA PRO A 58 15.64 18.19 5.38
C PRO A 58 16.44 16.90 5.23
N GLY A 59 15.80 15.74 5.32
CA GLY A 59 16.39 14.41 5.10
C GLY A 59 16.57 14.03 3.61
N GLY A 60 16.23 14.93 2.69
CA GLY A 60 16.42 14.76 1.25
C GLY A 60 15.71 13.52 0.70
N LYS A 61 16.46 12.70 -0.05
CA LYS A 61 15.92 11.48 -0.71
C LYS A 61 15.29 10.51 0.29
N THR A 62 15.91 10.29 1.45
CA THR A 62 15.39 9.34 2.44
C THR A 62 14.03 9.78 2.99
N GLU A 63 13.87 11.07 3.29
CA GLU A 63 12.58 11.60 3.77
C GLU A 63 11.51 11.58 2.68
N LEU A 64 11.89 11.85 1.42
CA LEU A 64 11.01 11.67 0.26
C LEU A 64 10.54 10.20 0.14
N MET A 65 11.46 9.24 0.26
CA MET A 65 11.12 7.82 0.27
C MET A 65 10.13 7.49 1.39
N THR A 66 10.31 8.06 2.60
CA THR A 66 9.40 7.83 3.74
C THR A 66 7.99 8.35 3.47
N VAL A 67 7.86 9.52 2.85
CA VAL A 67 6.55 10.07 2.47
C VAL A 67 5.91 9.25 1.36
N ILE A 68 6.68 8.86 0.35
CA ILE A 68 6.22 8.01 -0.76
C ILE A 68 5.76 6.64 -0.24
N ALA A 69 6.50 6.03 0.68
CA ALA A 69 6.13 4.78 1.33
C ALA A 69 4.79 4.89 2.07
N GLN A 70 4.60 5.94 2.88
CA GLN A 70 3.35 6.18 3.58
C GLN A 70 2.17 6.34 2.62
N GLN A 71 2.33 7.11 1.54
CA GLN A 71 1.31 7.24 0.49
C GLN A 71 1.02 5.89 -0.17
N GLY A 72 2.05 5.09 -0.44
CA GLY A 72 1.90 3.74 -0.99
C GLY A 72 1.08 2.82 -0.09
N PHE A 73 1.27 2.87 1.23
CA PHE A 73 0.44 2.10 2.17
C PHE A 73 -1.02 2.57 2.21
N VAL A 74 -1.27 3.89 2.12
CA VAL A 74 -2.64 4.43 2.00
C VAL A 74 -3.32 3.89 0.74
N GLU A 75 -2.66 4.03 -0.42
CA GLU A 75 -3.18 3.57 -1.71
C GLU A 75 -3.42 2.06 -1.73
N LEU A 76 -2.51 1.26 -1.17
CA LEU A 76 -2.68 -0.19 -1.06
C LEU A 76 -3.90 -0.54 -0.20
N ALA A 77 -4.08 0.10 0.95
CA ALA A 77 -5.24 -0.12 1.81
C ALA A 77 -6.56 0.22 1.10
N GLU A 78 -6.61 1.35 0.38
CA GLU A 78 -7.79 1.74 -0.41
C GLU A 78 -8.12 0.73 -1.51
N GLN A 79 -7.10 0.17 -2.19
CA GLN A 79 -7.32 -0.84 -3.23
C GLN A 79 -7.80 -2.18 -2.67
N LEU A 80 -7.28 -2.60 -1.51
CA LEU A 80 -7.73 -3.82 -0.83
C LEU A 80 -9.18 -3.70 -0.34
N GLU A 81 -9.53 -2.56 0.26
CA GLU A 81 -10.88 -2.23 0.70
C GLU A 81 -11.85 -2.22 -0.50
N ALA A 82 -11.50 -1.52 -1.58
CA ALA A 82 -12.32 -1.45 -2.78
C ALA A 82 -12.56 -2.83 -3.42
N ALA A 83 -11.51 -3.65 -3.53
CA ALA A 83 -11.62 -5.02 -4.06
C ALA A 83 -12.56 -5.89 -3.21
N SER A 84 -12.57 -5.69 -1.90
CA SER A 84 -13.43 -6.44 -0.98
C SER A 84 -14.90 -6.00 -1.02
N HIS A 85 -15.17 -4.72 -1.35
CA HIS A 85 -16.53 -4.20 -1.49
C HIS A 85 -17.20 -4.57 -2.81
N VAL A 86 -16.45 -4.61 -3.91
CA VAL A 86 -17.00 -4.96 -5.24
C VAL A 86 -17.55 -6.39 -5.23
N THR A 87 -16.79 -7.36 -4.72
CA THR A 87 -17.22 -8.76 -4.64
C THR A 87 -18.43 -8.96 -3.72
N ALA A 88 -18.52 -8.19 -2.64
CA ALA A 88 -19.68 -8.22 -1.74
C ALA A 88 -20.97 -7.70 -2.41
N ALA A 89 -20.85 -6.75 -3.35
CA ALA A 89 -21.98 -6.20 -4.11
C ALA A 89 -22.40 -7.11 -5.28
N GLU A 90 -21.47 -7.85 -5.87
CA GLU A 90 -21.71 -8.76 -7.00
C GLU A 90 -22.24 -10.14 -6.57
N ALA A 91 -22.03 -10.53 -5.31
CA ALA A 91 -22.60 -11.75 -4.75
C ALA A 91 -24.15 -11.69 -4.76
N ALA A 92 -24.78 -12.55 -5.58
CA ALA A 92 -26.24 -12.72 -5.60
C ALA A 92 -26.80 -13.00 -4.19
N PRO A 93 -28.06 -12.63 -3.88
CA PRO A 93 -28.65 -12.99 -2.59
C PRO A 93 -28.78 -14.51 -2.51
N VAL A 94 -27.86 -15.16 -1.80
CA VAL A 94 -27.92 -16.60 -1.56
C VAL A 94 -29.01 -16.88 -0.53
N GLU A 95 -30.12 -17.48 -0.99
CA GLU A 95 -31.12 -18.11 -0.13
C GLU A 95 -30.49 -19.32 0.61
N LYS A 96 -29.90 -19.07 1.77
CA LYS A 96 -29.82 -20.01 2.91
C LYS A 96 -29.41 -19.23 4.16
N PRO A 97 -30.04 -19.50 5.32
CA PRO A 97 -29.83 -18.69 6.50
C PRO A 97 -28.37 -18.80 6.95
N ARG A 98 -27.73 -17.63 6.98
CA ARG A 98 -26.44 -17.34 7.61
C ARG A 98 -26.40 -18.07 8.96
N ARG A 99 -25.46 -18.99 9.15
CA ARG A 99 -25.21 -19.56 10.47
C ARG A 99 -24.76 -18.43 11.38
N VAL A 100 -25.59 -18.06 12.34
CA VAL A 100 -25.17 -17.25 13.47
C VAL A 100 -24.50 -18.21 14.44
N SER A 101 -23.17 -18.19 14.49
CA SER A 101 -22.45 -18.78 15.62
C SER A 101 -22.85 -18.00 16.89
N PRO A 102 -23.03 -18.67 18.05
CA PRO A 102 -23.55 -18.03 19.27
C PRO A 102 -22.68 -16.87 19.80
N ASP A 103 -21.44 -16.75 19.34
CA ASP A 103 -20.43 -15.82 19.88
C ASP A 103 -20.10 -14.63 18.96
N GLY A 104 -20.79 -14.46 17.83
CA GLY A 104 -20.79 -13.19 17.09
C GLY A 104 -19.49 -12.77 16.36
N GLN A 105 -18.57 -13.70 16.08
CA GLN A 105 -17.40 -13.44 15.22
C GLN A 105 -17.25 -14.55 14.16
N ASP A 106 -16.70 -14.17 13.00
CA ASP A 106 -16.49 -14.89 11.74
C ASP A 106 -17.69 -14.97 10.77
N VAL A 107 -17.78 -13.94 9.92
CA VAL A 107 -18.36 -14.10 8.59
C VAL A 107 -17.26 -14.73 7.72
N PRO A 108 -17.46 -15.93 7.15
CA PRO A 108 -16.47 -16.51 6.25
C PRO A 108 -16.26 -15.59 5.04
N VAL A 109 -15.01 -15.16 4.83
CA VAL A 109 -14.59 -14.38 3.66
C VAL A 109 -14.75 -15.28 2.43
N SER A 110 -15.37 -14.78 1.36
CA SER A 110 -15.53 -15.59 0.15
C SER A 110 -14.17 -15.79 -0.55
N LEU A 111 -13.98 -16.94 -1.19
CA LEU A 111 -12.79 -17.19 -2.03
C LEU A 111 -12.62 -16.11 -3.12
N GLU A 112 -13.73 -15.53 -3.57
CA GLU A 112 -13.75 -14.45 -4.54
C GLU A 112 -13.20 -13.14 -3.96
N THR A 113 -13.60 -12.76 -2.74
CA THR A 113 -13.04 -11.61 -2.02
C THR A 113 -11.55 -11.78 -1.77
N LEU A 114 -11.13 -12.95 -1.26
CA LEU A 114 -9.71 -13.25 -1.04
C LEU A 114 -8.91 -13.17 -2.33
N ARG A 115 -9.45 -13.68 -3.44
CA ARG A 115 -8.84 -13.58 -4.77
C ARG A 115 -8.72 -12.14 -5.22
N ALA A 116 -9.79 -11.37 -5.16
CA ALA A 116 -9.82 -9.98 -5.63
C ALA A 116 -8.83 -9.11 -4.84
N ALA A 117 -8.80 -9.26 -3.52
CA ALA A 117 -7.83 -8.55 -2.68
C ALA A 117 -6.38 -8.98 -2.94
N SER A 118 -6.14 -10.28 -3.13
CA SER A 118 -4.80 -10.79 -3.50
C SER A 118 -4.35 -10.25 -4.87
N GLN A 119 -5.27 -10.12 -5.83
CA GLN A 119 -4.99 -9.50 -7.13
C GLN A 119 -4.71 -8.00 -7.00
N ALA A 120 -5.48 -7.29 -6.17
CA ALA A 120 -5.24 -5.87 -5.90
C ALA A 120 -3.86 -5.63 -5.28
N TYR A 121 -3.45 -6.46 -4.30
CA TYR A 121 -2.12 -6.40 -3.71
C TYR A 121 -1.01 -6.57 -4.76
N LEU A 122 -1.07 -7.66 -5.53
CA LEU A 122 -0.05 -7.99 -6.53
C LEU A 122 -0.03 -6.97 -7.68
N GLY A 123 -1.22 -6.51 -8.10
CA GLY A 123 -1.37 -5.47 -9.12
C GLY A 123 -0.80 -4.12 -8.68
N PHE A 124 -1.01 -3.74 -7.42
CA PHE A 124 -0.40 -2.53 -6.85
C PHE A 124 1.13 -2.62 -6.89
N ALA A 125 1.70 -3.73 -6.42
CA ALA A 125 3.15 -3.93 -6.39
C ALA A 125 3.76 -3.93 -7.80
N ALA A 126 3.10 -4.55 -8.77
CA ALA A 126 3.56 -4.60 -10.16
C ALA A 126 3.48 -3.24 -10.87
N SER A 127 2.45 -2.45 -10.55
CA SER A 127 2.21 -1.14 -11.19
C SER A 127 3.03 0.00 -10.58
N ASN A 128 3.58 -0.19 -9.38
CA ASN A 128 4.29 0.85 -8.63
C ASN A 128 5.62 0.32 -8.05
N PRO A 129 6.54 -0.20 -8.88
CA PRO A 129 7.73 -0.88 -8.41
C PRO A 129 8.62 -0.02 -7.50
N ALA A 130 8.81 1.28 -7.80
CA ALA A 130 9.65 2.14 -6.97
C ALA A 130 8.95 2.45 -5.63
N THR A 131 7.66 2.79 -5.67
CA THR A 131 6.86 3.03 -4.46
C THR A 131 6.85 1.79 -3.56
N TYR A 132 6.63 0.61 -4.16
CA TYR A 132 6.64 -0.67 -3.45
C TYR A 132 8.02 -0.94 -2.83
N ASP A 133 9.13 -0.63 -3.52
CA ASP A 133 10.46 -0.69 -2.91
C ASP A 133 10.59 0.22 -1.69
N ALA A 134 10.13 1.47 -1.75
CA ALA A 134 10.22 2.38 -0.61
C ALA A 134 9.42 1.88 0.61
N MET A 135 8.29 1.20 0.39
CA MET A 135 7.47 0.61 1.46
C MET A 135 8.21 -0.44 2.29
N PHE A 136 9.22 -1.11 1.72
CA PHE A 136 9.94 -2.23 2.37
C PHE A 136 11.47 -2.07 2.46
N THR A 137 12.05 -1.02 1.86
CA THR A 137 13.50 -0.75 1.85
C THR A 137 13.94 0.12 3.02
N LEU A 138 13.11 1.07 3.45
CA LEU A 138 13.43 1.90 4.60
C LEU A 138 13.37 1.02 5.86
N PRO A 139 14.33 1.16 6.80
CA PRO A 139 14.16 0.61 8.13
C PRO A 139 13.00 1.36 8.78
N ILE A 140 11.81 0.82 8.58
CA ILE A 140 10.67 1.13 9.43
C ILE A 140 10.98 0.29 10.67
N ASP A 141 11.43 0.93 11.75
CA ASP A 141 11.63 0.32 13.07
C ASP A 141 10.28 -0.10 13.69
N SER A 142 9.42 -0.76 12.91
CA SER A 142 8.07 -1.14 13.30
C SER A 142 7.77 -2.56 12.83
N VAL A 143 7.44 -3.40 13.80
CA VAL A 143 6.83 -4.70 13.57
C VAL A 143 5.40 -4.45 13.10
N PHE A 144 5.09 -4.85 11.86
CA PHE A 144 3.74 -4.70 11.30
C PHE A 144 2.70 -5.31 12.25
N GLY A 145 1.63 -4.57 12.52
CA GLY A 145 0.57 -4.98 13.46
C GLY A 145 0.68 -4.39 14.87
N GLU A 146 1.83 -3.83 15.27
CA GLU A 146 1.98 -3.18 16.59
C GLU A 146 1.50 -1.72 16.62
N GLU A 147 1.11 -1.22 17.81
CA GLU A 147 0.64 0.16 18.02
C GLU A 147 1.66 1.25 17.58
N LYS A 148 2.95 0.93 17.62
CA LYS A 148 4.04 1.82 17.18
C LYS A 148 4.19 1.91 15.66
N THR A 149 3.56 1.01 14.92
CA THR A 149 3.56 1.04 13.46
C THR A 149 2.75 2.25 12.97
N PRO A 150 3.24 3.03 11.99
CA PRO A 150 2.48 4.17 11.52
C PRO A 150 1.12 3.73 10.94
N GLU A 151 0.12 4.60 11.07
CA GLU A 151 -1.28 4.27 10.80
C GLU A 151 -1.53 3.71 9.38
N PRO A 152 -0.92 4.24 8.30
CA PRO A 152 -1.12 3.70 6.95
C PRO A 152 -0.72 2.23 6.82
N GLN A 153 0.42 1.85 7.41
CA GLN A 153 0.92 0.47 7.41
C GLN A 153 -0.03 -0.46 8.16
N ARG A 154 -0.48 -0.04 9.35
CA ARG A 154 -1.46 -0.79 10.15
C ARG A 154 -2.76 -0.96 9.40
N ARG A 155 -3.25 0.09 8.75
CA ARG A 155 -4.47 0.05 7.94
C ARG A 155 -4.34 -0.97 6.81
N ALA A 156 -3.27 -0.92 6.03
CA ALA A 156 -3.04 -1.89 4.95
C ALA A 156 -2.96 -3.34 5.46
N PHE A 157 -2.26 -3.58 6.57
CA PHE A 157 -2.21 -4.90 7.19
C PHE A 157 -3.59 -5.37 7.69
N ASN A 158 -4.36 -4.47 8.31
CA ASN A 158 -5.71 -4.79 8.79
C ASN A 158 -6.65 -5.20 7.65
N GLU A 159 -6.52 -4.59 6.46
CA GLU A 159 -7.31 -5.02 5.31
C GLU A 159 -6.97 -6.46 4.87
N VAL A 160 -5.72 -6.90 5.04
CA VAL A 160 -5.36 -8.32 4.83
C VAL A 160 -5.85 -9.20 5.97
N ALA A 161 -5.76 -8.74 7.23
CA ALA A 161 -6.21 -9.49 8.40
C ALA A 161 -7.72 -9.76 8.39
N ARG A 162 -8.52 -8.86 7.81
CA ARG A 162 -9.96 -9.08 7.59
C ARG A 162 -10.27 -10.24 6.65
N LEU A 163 -9.28 -10.72 5.88
CA LEU A 163 -9.43 -11.80 4.90
C LEU A 163 -9.12 -13.18 5.49
N THR A 164 -8.62 -13.25 6.72
CA THR A 164 -8.06 -14.46 7.33
C THR A 164 -8.71 -14.78 8.66
N ALA A 165 -8.58 -16.04 9.11
CA ALA A 165 -9.19 -16.51 10.37
C ALA A 165 -8.56 -15.88 11.63
N ASP A 166 -7.27 -15.55 11.58
CA ASP A 166 -6.53 -14.95 12.69
C ASP A 166 -5.33 -14.12 12.19
N GLU A 167 -4.64 -13.45 13.10
CA GLU A 167 -3.48 -12.60 12.79
C GLU A 167 -2.29 -13.40 12.24
N SER A 168 -2.06 -14.63 12.70
CA SER A 168 -0.97 -15.47 12.17
C SER A 168 -1.23 -15.87 10.72
N ALA A 169 -2.48 -16.16 10.36
CA ALA A 169 -2.89 -16.37 8.98
C ALA A 169 -2.74 -15.09 8.14
N ALA A 170 -3.02 -13.91 8.72
CA ALA A 170 -2.79 -12.61 8.08
C ALA A 170 -1.30 -12.38 7.78
N GLU A 171 -0.42 -12.64 8.75
CA GLU A 171 1.04 -12.55 8.59
C GLU A 171 1.54 -13.49 7.49
N LEU A 172 1.03 -14.73 7.44
CA LEU A 172 1.38 -15.70 6.40
C LEU A 172 0.89 -15.25 5.02
N LEU A 173 -0.34 -14.75 4.92
CA LEU A 173 -0.90 -14.24 3.67
C LEU A 173 -0.10 -13.04 3.17
N TRP A 174 0.13 -12.05 4.04
CA TRP A 174 0.94 -10.87 3.76
C TRP A 174 2.35 -11.24 3.30
N SER A 175 3.03 -12.13 4.04
CA SER A 175 4.37 -12.61 3.69
C SER A 175 4.40 -13.35 2.35
N THR A 176 3.38 -14.16 2.07
CA THR A 176 3.26 -14.88 0.81
C THR A 176 3.06 -13.92 -0.36
N LEU A 177 2.15 -12.94 -0.23
CA LEU A 177 1.89 -11.92 -1.24
C LEU A 177 3.13 -11.05 -1.50
N HIS A 178 3.82 -10.64 -0.43
CA HIS A 178 5.06 -9.88 -0.54
C HIS A 178 6.17 -10.69 -1.23
N GLY A 179 6.32 -11.97 -0.87
CA GLY A 179 7.26 -12.89 -1.49
C GLY A 179 6.96 -13.09 -2.97
N LEU A 180 5.68 -13.26 -3.34
CA LEU A 180 5.26 -13.35 -4.74
C LEU A 180 5.59 -12.06 -5.50
N ALA A 181 5.17 -10.89 -5.00
CA ALA A 181 5.44 -9.61 -5.65
C ALA A 181 6.95 -9.39 -5.89
N THR A 182 7.77 -9.69 -4.89
CA THR A 182 9.23 -9.50 -4.97
C THR A 182 9.88 -10.48 -5.94
N LEU A 183 9.51 -11.76 -5.89
CA LEU A 183 10.10 -12.80 -6.73
C LEU A 183 9.61 -12.72 -8.19
N GLU A 184 8.34 -12.36 -8.43
CA GLU A 184 7.81 -12.13 -9.78
C GLU A 184 8.51 -10.98 -10.46
N ARG A 185 8.62 -9.83 -9.79
CA ARG A 185 9.32 -8.65 -10.32
C ARG A 185 10.78 -8.94 -10.65
N ALA A 186 11.44 -9.77 -9.82
CA ALA A 186 12.82 -10.18 -10.04
C ALA A 186 12.97 -11.27 -11.13
N GLY A 187 11.89 -11.74 -11.76
CA GLY A 187 11.93 -12.82 -12.75
C GLY A 187 12.37 -14.16 -12.16
N ARG A 188 12.20 -14.36 -10.85
CA ARG A 188 12.67 -15.55 -10.11
C ARG A 188 11.63 -16.65 -9.97
N LEU A 189 10.45 -16.47 -10.55
CA LEU A 189 9.39 -17.48 -10.63
C LEU A 189 9.14 -17.89 -12.08
N ARG A 190 8.58 -19.09 -12.27
CA ARG A 190 8.19 -19.58 -13.60
C ARG A 190 7.24 -18.59 -14.28
N GLU A 191 7.59 -18.18 -15.50
CA GLU A 191 6.74 -17.37 -16.38
C GLU A 191 5.42 -18.10 -16.67
N ASN A 192 4.35 -17.36 -16.95
CA ASN A 192 3.01 -17.87 -17.29
C ASN A 192 2.30 -18.71 -16.23
N ALA A 193 2.79 -18.75 -14.98
CA ALA A 193 2.17 -19.47 -13.87
C ALA A 193 1.48 -18.57 -12.83
N ALA A 194 1.36 -17.26 -13.09
CA ALA A 194 0.83 -16.28 -12.13
C ALA A 194 -0.61 -16.60 -11.70
N ALA A 195 -1.50 -16.85 -12.66
CA ALA A 195 -2.89 -17.22 -12.37
C ALA A 195 -2.98 -18.52 -11.55
N GLN A 196 -2.21 -19.55 -11.92
CA GLN A 196 -2.17 -20.81 -11.17
C GLN A 196 -1.64 -20.62 -9.74
N ARG A 197 -0.62 -19.77 -9.54
CA ARG A 197 -0.09 -19.47 -8.20
C ARG A 197 -1.12 -18.76 -7.32
N LEU A 198 -1.88 -17.84 -7.91
CA LEU A 198 -3.00 -17.19 -7.24
C LEU A 198 -4.12 -18.19 -6.88
N ASP A 199 -4.47 -19.12 -7.78
CA ASP A 199 -5.45 -20.18 -7.49
C ASP A 199 -5.03 -21.03 -6.28
N VAL A 200 -3.76 -21.43 -6.25
CA VAL A 200 -3.20 -22.18 -5.13
C VAL A 200 -3.23 -21.36 -3.85
N LEU A 201 -2.80 -20.08 -3.88
CA LEU A 201 -2.84 -19.19 -2.71
C LEU A 201 -4.25 -19.09 -2.14
N VAL A 202 -5.24 -18.76 -2.98
CA VAL A 202 -6.64 -18.61 -2.54
C VAL A 202 -7.16 -19.91 -1.92
N SER A 203 -6.83 -21.07 -2.49
CA SER A 203 -7.23 -22.37 -1.93
C SER A 203 -6.59 -22.73 -0.58
N LYS A 204 -5.49 -22.06 -0.21
CA LYS A 204 -4.77 -22.30 1.06
C LYS A 204 -5.23 -21.41 2.19
N PHE A 205 -5.79 -20.24 1.88
CA PHE A 205 -6.16 -19.21 2.84
C PHE A 205 -7.68 -19.02 2.98
N GLY A 206 -8.50 -19.58 2.09
CA GLY A 206 -9.96 -19.52 2.19
C GLY A 206 -10.65 -20.84 2.51
#